data_AF-A0A7C6S6Y0-F1
#
_entry.id   AF-A0A7C6S6Y0-F1
#
_cell.length_a   1.000
_cell.length_b   1.000
_cell.length_c   1.000
_cell.angle_alpha   90.00
_cell.angle_beta   90.00
_cell.angle_gamma   90.00
#
_symmetry.space_group_name_H-M   'P 1'
#
loop_
_entity.id
_entity.type
_entity.pdbx_description
1 polymer ?
#
loop_
_entity_poly.entity_id
_entity_poly.type
_entity_poly.pdbx_seq_one_letter_code
_entity_poly.pdbx_strand_id
1 'polypeptide(L)'
;MDKINPDHYKTGGIETIDFIKAKLTEEQFKGYLAGNVIKYLSRFEHKAGEVDLQKARWYLNRLLIDKKNRPVIYVCSPFRGEVEQNIKRAIGYCRYIYSQGGIPLAPHIIFTTFLDDEIAEERKTGMEMGLELLSKCDELWAFGDRLSEGMEKEIAEAERLGLRVKRFNLRCQPRGVGAGDA
;
A
#
# COMPACT_ATOMS: atom_id res chain seq x y z
N MET A 1 -15.31 5.09 -22.22
CA MET A 1 -14.99 3.66 -22.39
C MET A 1 -13.50 3.47 -22.25
N ASP A 2 -13.09 2.59 -21.34
CA ASP A 2 -11.68 2.24 -21.14
C ASP A 2 -11.15 1.55 -22.42
N LYS A 3 -10.25 2.23 -23.14
CA LYS A 3 -9.65 1.72 -24.38
C LYS A 3 -8.55 0.68 -24.13
N ILE A 4 -8.13 0.55 -22.86
CA ILE A 4 -7.06 -0.32 -22.38
C ILE A 4 -7.67 -1.61 -21.82
N ASN A 5 -8.74 -1.51 -21.02
CA ASN A 5 -9.54 -2.64 -20.52
C ASN A 5 -11.07 -2.46 -20.79
N PRO A 6 -11.53 -2.68 -22.03
CA PRO A 6 -12.95 -2.61 -22.40
C PRO A 6 -13.89 -3.50 -21.57
N ASP A 7 -15.10 -3.01 -21.28
CA ASP A 7 -16.07 -3.73 -20.41
C ASP A 7 -16.57 -5.08 -20.97
N HIS A 8 -16.46 -5.33 -22.27
CA HIS A 8 -16.80 -6.64 -22.84
C HIS A 8 -15.90 -7.77 -22.35
N TYR A 9 -14.71 -7.46 -21.79
CA TYR A 9 -13.82 -8.43 -21.15
C TYR A 9 -14.31 -8.94 -19.79
N LYS A 10 -15.38 -8.35 -19.24
CA LYS A 10 -15.99 -8.68 -17.94
C LYS A 10 -17.33 -9.41 -18.07
N THR A 11 -17.76 -9.73 -19.29
CA THR A 11 -19.02 -10.43 -19.56
C THR A 11 -18.99 -11.81 -18.89
N GLY A 12 -19.77 -12.01 -17.82
CA GLY A 12 -19.78 -13.26 -17.04
C GLY A 12 -19.06 -13.22 -15.68
N GLY A 13 -18.59 -12.04 -15.23
CA GLY A 13 -18.12 -11.85 -13.85
C GLY A 13 -16.65 -12.24 -13.57
N ILE A 14 -15.92 -12.72 -14.59
CA ILE A 14 -14.49 -13.02 -14.53
C ILE A 14 -13.79 -12.25 -15.64
N GLU A 15 -12.69 -11.55 -15.36
CA GLU A 15 -11.89 -10.90 -16.41
C GLU A 15 -11.24 -11.97 -17.29
N THR A 16 -11.24 -11.76 -18.61
CA THR A 16 -10.68 -12.72 -19.57
C THR A 16 -9.22 -13.09 -19.26
N ILE A 17 -8.43 -12.14 -18.76
CA ILE A 17 -7.02 -12.38 -18.41
C ILE A 17 -6.85 -13.33 -17.23
N ASP A 18 -7.77 -13.30 -16.26
CA ASP A 18 -7.74 -14.18 -15.08
C ASP A 18 -8.13 -15.60 -15.46
N PHE A 19 -9.10 -15.73 -16.36
CA PHE A 19 -9.45 -17.03 -16.94
C PHE A 19 -8.26 -17.62 -17.73
N ILE A 20 -7.59 -16.81 -18.56
CA ILE A 20 -6.39 -17.24 -19.29
C ILE A 20 -5.30 -17.67 -18.31
N LYS A 21 -5.03 -16.89 -17.26
CA LYS A 21 -4.04 -17.22 -16.23
C LYS A 21 -4.34 -18.55 -15.53
N ALA A 22 -5.61 -18.84 -15.24
CA ALA A 22 -6.03 -20.08 -14.60
C ALA A 22 -5.88 -21.33 -15.50
N LYS A 23 -5.79 -21.15 -16.82
CA LYS A 23 -5.69 -22.24 -17.80
C LYS A 23 -4.28 -22.51 -18.31
N LEU A 24 -3.34 -21.59 -18.07
CA LEU A 24 -1.96 -21.69 -18.53
C LEU A 24 -1.03 -22.04 -17.36
N THR A 25 0.08 -22.71 -17.67
CA THR A 25 1.20 -22.78 -16.71
C THR A 25 1.78 -21.38 -16.47
N GLU A 26 2.54 -21.21 -15.39
CA GLU A 26 3.19 -19.92 -15.09
C GLU A 26 4.10 -19.46 -16.23
N GLU A 27 4.88 -20.38 -16.81
CA GLU A 27 5.75 -20.12 -17.96
C GLU A 27 4.94 -19.69 -19.19
N GLN A 28 3.86 -20.40 -19.50
CA GLN A 28 2.97 -20.06 -20.62
C GLN A 28 2.30 -18.70 -20.42
N PHE A 29 1.88 -18.36 -19.20
CA PHE A 29 1.27 -17.07 -18.90
C PHE A 29 2.30 -15.93 -18.99
N LYS A 30 3.53 -16.13 -18.49
CA LYS A 30 4.64 -15.19 -18.68
C LYS A 30 4.94 -14.99 -20.17
N GLY A 31 5.00 -16.07 -20.96
CA GLY A 31 5.15 -15.99 -22.41
C GLY A 31 4.03 -15.21 -23.10
N TYR A 32 2.77 -15.44 -22.71
CA TYR A 32 1.61 -14.71 -23.22
C TYR A 32 1.71 -13.20 -22.95
N LEU A 33 2.06 -12.81 -21.72
CA LEU A 33 2.22 -11.41 -21.35
C LEU A 33 3.38 -10.76 -22.11
N ALA A 34 4.54 -11.42 -22.19
CA ALA A 34 5.73 -10.92 -22.91
C ALA A 34 5.45 -10.74 -24.41
N GLY A 35 4.78 -11.70 -25.04
CA GLY A 35 4.37 -11.61 -26.45
C GLY A 35 3.43 -10.44 -26.71
N ASN A 36 2.53 -10.11 -25.77
CA ASN A 36 1.69 -8.93 -25.89
C ASN A 36 2.49 -7.63 -25.76
N VAL A 37 3.46 -7.53 -24.85
CA VAL A 37 4.36 -6.37 -24.75
C VAL A 37 5.04 -6.12 -26.10
N ILE A 38 5.68 -7.15 -26.68
CA ILE A 38 6.34 -7.07 -27.98
C ILE A 38 5.35 -6.61 -29.06
N LYS A 39 4.19 -7.26 -29.14
CA LYS A 39 3.14 -6.92 -30.12
C LYS A 39 2.74 -5.45 -30.07
N TYR A 40 2.58 -4.86 -28.89
CA TYR A 40 2.16 -3.47 -28.76
C TYR A 40 3.32 -2.49 -29.04
N LEU A 41 4.54 -2.82 -28.61
CA LEU A 41 5.74 -2.04 -28.95
C LEU A 41 6.08 -2.09 -30.44
N SER A 42 5.72 -3.14 -31.18
CA SER A 42 5.92 -3.18 -32.64
C SER A 42 4.90 -2.37 -33.44
N ARG A 43 3.85 -1.83 -32.81
CA ARG A 43 2.71 -1.19 -33.50
C ARG A 43 2.50 0.28 -33.14
N PHE A 44 3.14 0.79 -32.08
CA PHE A 44 2.81 2.12 -31.57
C PHE A 44 3.04 3.21 -32.62
N GLU A 45 4.15 3.18 -33.37
CA GLU A 45 4.45 4.19 -34.39
C GLU A 45 3.46 4.22 -35.56
N HIS A 46 2.76 3.10 -35.83
CA HIS A 46 2.03 2.92 -37.09
C HIS A 46 0.55 2.55 -36.94
N LYS A 47 0.03 2.35 -35.71
CA LYS A 47 -1.37 1.93 -35.50
C LYS A 47 -2.14 2.78 -34.49
N ALA A 48 -1.69 2.80 -33.23
CA ALA A 48 -2.47 3.38 -32.14
C ALA A 48 -1.65 4.31 -31.24
N GLY A 49 -0.42 4.66 -31.62
CA GLY A 49 0.40 5.64 -30.90
C GLY A 49 0.56 5.27 -29.43
N GLU A 50 0.37 6.28 -28.59
CA GLU A 50 0.45 6.17 -27.13
C GLU A 50 -0.47 5.08 -26.54
N VAL A 51 -1.63 4.79 -27.16
CA VAL A 51 -2.55 3.75 -26.66
C VAL A 51 -1.90 2.36 -26.68
N ASP A 52 -1.06 2.08 -27.68
CA ASP A 52 -0.32 0.82 -27.74
C ASP A 52 0.83 0.82 -26.71
N LEU A 53 1.51 1.95 -26.47
CA LEU A 53 2.51 2.05 -25.38
C LEU A 53 1.87 1.81 -24.00
N GLN A 54 0.69 2.36 -23.76
CA GLN A 54 -0.07 2.15 -22.52
C GLN A 54 -0.48 0.68 -22.35
N LYS A 55 -0.87 0.00 -23.44
CA LYS A 55 -1.14 -1.45 -23.43
C LYS A 55 0.13 -2.25 -23.18
N ALA A 56 1.25 -1.93 -23.82
CA ALA A 56 2.54 -2.58 -23.56
C ALA A 56 2.91 -2.48 -22.08
N ARG A 57 2.80 -1.28 -21.49
CA ARG A 57 3.01 -1.06 -20.05
C ARG A 57 2.06 -1.89 -19.19
N TRP A 58 0.80 -2.05 -19.58
CA TRP A 58 -0.19 -2.85 -18.85
C TRP A 58 0.21 -4.33 -18.76
N TYR A 59 0.71 -4.91 -19.86
CA TYR A 59 1.21 -6.29 -19.89
C TYR A 59 2.57 -6.42 -19.19
N LEU A 60 3.46 -5.45 -19.38
CA LEU A 60 4.78 -5.42 -18.74
C LEU A 60 4.65 -5.36 -17.22
N ASN A 61 3.79 -4.49 -16.69
CA ASN A 61 3.53 -4.40 -15.26
C ASN A 61 3.04 -5.74 -14.71
N ARG A 62 2.18 -6.47 -15.43
CA ARG A 62 1.72 -7.82 -15.02
C ARG A 62 2.81 -8.89 -15.11
N LEU A 63 3.81 -8.68 -15.97
CA LEU A 63 5.01 -9.51 -16.05
C LEU A 63 5.93 -9.26 -14.84
N LEU A 64 6.05 -7.99 -14.44
CA LEU A 64 6.87 -7.54 -13.32
C LEU A 64 6.20 -7.78 -11.97
N ILE A 65 4.86 -7.84 -11.92
CA ILE A 65 4.07 -8.28 -10.77
C ILE A 65 4.20 -9.81 -10.68
N ASP A 66 5.39 -10.22 -10.27
CA ASP A 66 5.57 -11.41 -9.46
C ASP A 66 4.79 -11.19 -8.13
N LYS A 67 4.47 -12.24 -7.37
CA LYS A 67 3.81 -12.10 -6.04
C LYS A 67 4.64 -11.32 -4.98
N LYS A 68 5.62 -10.51 -5.42
CA LYS A 68 6.84 -10.17 -4.69
C LYS A 68 7.02 -8.70 -4.30
N ASN A 69 6.07 -7.79 -4.58
CA ASN A 69 6.10 -6.44 -4.01
C ASN A 69 4.78 -6.13 -3.29
N ARG A 70 4.61 -6.73 -2.10
CA ARG A 70 3.55 -6.29 -1.17
C ARG A 70 3.98 -4.94 -0.60
N PRO A 71 3.12 -3.91 -0.59
CA PRO A 71 3.49 -2.60 -0.07
C PRO A 71 3.81 -2.71 1.42
N VAL A 72 4.94 -2.14 1.83
CA VAL A 72 5.29 -1.97 3.24
C VAL A 72 4.51 -0.77 3.76
N ILE A 73 3.66 -1.02 4.74
CA ILE A 73 2.72 -0.05 5.28
C ILE A 73 3.13 0.27 6.72
N TYR A 74 3.47 1.53 6.94
CA TYR A 74 3.75 2.05 8.27
C TYR A 74 2.44 2.16 9.07
N VAL A 75 2.42 1.58 10.27
CA VAL A 75 1.28 1.61 11.19
C VAL A 75 1.46 2.75 12.17
N CYS A 76 0.70 3.81 11.94
CA CYS A 76 0.62 4.97 12.80
C CYS A 76 -0.61 4.81 13.72
N SER A 77 -0.42 4.69 15.04
CA SER A 77 -1.52 4.55 15.99
C SER A 77 -1.17 5.08 17.38
N PRO A 78 -2.16 5.46 18.21
CA PRO A 78 -1.91 5.92 19.57
C PRO A 78 -1.14 4.88 20.37
N PHE A 79 -0.08 5.33 21.06
CA PHE A 79 0.71 4.50 21.95
C PHE A 79 0.47 4.83 23.43
N ARG A 80 0.55 6.12 23.80
CA ARG A 80 0.40 6.59 25.19
C ARG A 80 -1.00 6.36 25.78
N GLY A 81 -1.06 6.35 27.11
CA GLY A 81 -2.29 6.09 27.87
C GLY A 81 -2.43 4.62 28.21
N GLU A 82 -3.40 3.93 27.62
CA GLU A 82 -3.63 2.49 27.83
C GLU A 82 -2.66 1.64 27.00
N VAL A 83 -1.37 1.68 27.33
CA VAL A 83 -0.27 1.06 26.56
C VAL A 83 -0.57 -0.40 26.20
N GLU A 84 -0.99 -1.23 27.15
CA GLU A 84 -1.29 -2.65 26.90
C GLU A 84 -2.45 -2.84 25.90
N GLN A 85 -3.50 -2.02 26.02
CA GLN A 85 -4.63 -2.08 25.08
C GLN A 85 -4.23 -1.55 23.69
N ASN A 86 -3.43 -0.50 23.64
CA ASN A 86 -2.94 0.10 22.40
C ASN A 86 -2.05 -0.88 21.63
N ILE A 87 -1.18 -1.64 22.31
CA ILE A 87 -0.38 -2.71 21.69
C ILE A 87 -1.30 -3.79 21.10
N LYS A 88 -2.32 -4.25 21.85
CA LYS A 88 -3.30 -5.24 21.35
C LYS A 88 -4.04 -4.72 20.11
N ARG A 89 -4.41 -3.44 20.09
CA ARG A 89 -5.05 -2.78 18.93
C ARG A 89 -4.08 -2.70 17.74
N ALA A 90 -2.84 -2.29 17.97
CA ALA A 90 -1.81 -2.19 16.93
C ALA A 90 -1.52 -3.55 16.26
N ILE A 91 -1.49 -4.64 17.04
CA ILE A 91 -1.43 -6.01 16.50
C ILE A 91 -2.64 -6.32 15.60
N GLY A 92 -3.84 -5.90 16.01
CA GLY A 92 -5.05 -5.98 15.19
C GLY A 92 -4.95 -5.20 13.88
N TYR A 93 -4.38 -3.99 13.90
CA TYR A 93 -4.12 -3.18 12.71
C TYR A 93 -3.12 -3.85 11.77
N CYS A 94 -2.05 -4.44 12.31
CA CYS A 94 -1.09 -5.25 11.55
C CYS A 94 -1.80 -6.43 10.86
N ARG A 95 -2.68 -7.13 11.58
CA ARG A 95 -3.46 -8.25 11.02
C ARG A 95 -4.40 -7.78 9.90
N TYR A 96 -5.02 -6.62 10.07
CA TYR A 96 -5.86 -5.99 9.05
C TYR A 96 -5.05 -5.67 7.79
N ILE A 97 -3.92 -4.97 7.91
CA ILE A 97 -3.02 -4.66 6.79
C ILE A 97 -2.55 -5.92 6.06
N TYR A 98 -2.17 -6.96 6.81
CA TYR A 98 -1.81 -8.26 6.24
C TYR A 98 -2.96 -8.84 5.40
N SER A 99 -4.20 -8.78 5.90
CA SER A 99 -5.38 -9.25 5.18
C SER A 99 -5.67 -8.44 3.91
N GLN A 100 -5.26 -7.17 3.87
CA GLN A 100 -5.35 -6.29 2.70
C GLN A 100 -4.17 -6.49 1.72
N GLY A 101 -3.29 -7.46 1.97
CA GLY A 101 -2.17 -7.81 1.09
C GLY A 101 -0.88 -7.02 1.33
N GLY A 102 -0.84 -6.09 2.30
CA GLY A 102 0.36 -5.32 2.65
C GLY A 102 1.27 -6.01 3.67
N ILE A 103 2.47 -5.47 3.85
CA ILE A 103 3.41 -5.84 4.92
C ILE A 103 3.31 -4.77 6.01
N PRO A 104 2.77 -5.07 7.20
CA PRO A 104 2.66 -4.08 8.27
C PRO A 104 4.02 -3.85 8.95
N LEU A 105 4.34 -2.58 9.21
CA LEU A 105 5.46 -2.17 10.05
C LEU A 105 4.94 -1.26 11.17
N ALA A 106 4.99 -1.72 12.42
CA ALA A 106 4.54 -0.96 13.59
C ALA A 106 5.73 -0.72 14.54
N PRO A 107 6.55 0.33 14.32
CA PRO A 107 7.79 0.51 15.07
C PRO A 107 7.57 0.72 16.56
N HIS A 108 6.48 1.38 16.95
CA HIS A 108 6.14 1.61 18.35
C HIS A 108 5.86 0.32 19.14
N ILE A 109 5.60 -0.83 18.50
CA ILE A 109 5.53 -2.13 19.21
C ILE A 109 6.94 -2.67 19.50
N ILE A 110 7.88 -2.44 18.58
CA ILE A 110 9.25 -2.95 18.64
C ILE A 110 10.11 -2.07 19.53
N PHE A 111 10.03 -0.75 19.37
CA PHE A 111 10.85 0.20 20.11
C PHE A 111 10.60 0.13 21.60
N THR A 112 9.37 -0.11 22.03
CA THR A 112 9.00 -0.21 23.44
C THR A 112 9.55 -1.45 24.15
N THR A 113 10.15 -2.39 23.42
CA THR A 113 10.85 -3.52 24.04
C THR A 113 12.28 -3.18 24.45
N PHE A 114 12.83 -2.04 23.99
CA PHE A 114 14.21 -1.65 24.27
C PHE A 114 14.44 -0.14 24.51
N LEU A 115 13.43 0.71 24.31
CA LEU A 115 13.41 2.13 24.65
C LEU A 115 12.30 2.41 25.68
N ASP A 116 12.61 3.25 26.65
CA ASP A 116 11.69 3.77 27.65
C ASP A 116 11.15 5.15 27.22
N ASP A 117 9.86 5.20 26.93
CA ASP A 117 9.17 6.40 26.45
C ASP A 117 9.01 7.48 27.54
N GLU A 118 9.25 7.13 28.81
CA GLU A 118 9.32 8.08 29.94
C GLU A 118 10.64 8.85 29.97
N ILE A 119 11.70 8.31 29.36
CA ILE A 119 13.01 8.97 29.25
C ILE A 119 13.02 9.85 28.00
N ALA A 120 13.16 11.16 28.19
CA ALA A 120 13.04 12.15 27.11
C ALA A 120 13.99 11.91 25.93
N GLU A 121 15.23 11.49 26.20
CA GLU A 121 16.25 11.20 25.17
C GLU A 121 15.96 9.91 24.39
N GLU A 122 15.53 8.85 25.07
CA GLU A 122 15.17 7.58 24.43
C GLU A 122 13.91 7.74 23.57
N ARG A 123 12.93 8.47 24.08
CA ARG A 123 11.74 8.87 23.32
C ARG A 123 12.10 9.64 22.05
N LYS A 124 13.04 10.59 22.15
CA LYS A 124 13.50 11.35 20.98
C LYS A 124 14.15 10.42 19.94
N THR A 125 15.01 9.53 20.42
CA THR A 125 15.66 8.50 19.59
C THR A 125 14.63 7.60 18.88
N GLY A 126 13.61 7.14 19.61
CA GLY A 126 12.53 6.32 19.06
C GLY A 126 11.74 7.05 17.97
N MET A 127 11.46 8.34 18.14
CA MET A 127 10.81 9.16 17.11
C MET A 127 11.68 9.29 15.85
N GLU A 128 12.97 9.60 16.00
CA GLU A 128 13.91 9.74 14.87
C GLU A 128 14.05 8.44 14.08
N MET A 129 14.23 7.31 14.77
CA MET A 129 14.25 5.98 14.15
C MET A 129 12.93 5.66 13.44
N GLY A 130 11.80 6.08 14.03
CA GLY A 130 10.47 5.91 13.45
C GLY A 130 10.32 6.62 12.11
N LEU A 131 10.79 7.87 12.01
CA LEU A 131 10.77 8.64 10.76
C LEU A 131 11.74 8.06 9.72
N GLU A 132 12.91 7.55 10.13
CA GLU A 132 13.81 6.88 9.21
C GLU A 132 13.18 5.60 8.63
N LEU A 133 12.50 4.79 9.46
CA LEU A 133 11.77 3.62 8.98
C LEU A 133 10.61 4.00 8.07
N LEU A 134 9.91 5.09 8.37
CA LEU A 134 8.83 5.61 7.53
C LEU A 134 9.34 5.94 6.12
N SER A 135 10.55 6.51 5.98
CA SER A 135 11.16 6.79 4.68
C SER A 135 11.39 5.56 3.79
N LYS A 136 11.36 4.36 4.38
CA LYS A 136 11.54 3.07 3.68
C LYS A 136 10.19 2.38 3.39
N CYS A 137 9.06 2.98 3.76
CA CYS A 137 7.72 2.44 3.55
C CYS A 137 7.08 2.97 2.25
N ASP A 138 6.07 2.26 1.74
CA ASP A 138 5.30 2.65 0.56
C ASP A 138 4.06 3.49 0.91
N GLU A 139 3.44 3.24 2.07
CA GLU A 139 2.25 3.95 2.56
C GLU A 139 2.30 4.13 4.09
N LEU A 140 1.58 5.11 4.63
CA LEU A 140 1.30 5.26 6.05
C LEU A 140 -0.20 5.09 6.31
N TRP A 141 -0.57 4.20 7.21
CA TRP A 141 -1.95 3.99 7.63
C TRP A 141 -2.10 4.43 9.10
N ALA A 142 -2.85 5.51 9.30
CA ALA A 142 -3.15 6.07 10.61
C ALA A 142 -4.45 5.47 11.16
N PHE A 143 -4.39 4.86 12.33
CA PHE A 143 -5.53 4.24 13.00
C PHE A 143 -5.83 4.95 14.31
N GLY A 144 -7.10 5.30 14.52
CA GLY A 144 -7.54 5.90 15.76
C GLY A 144 -8.66 6.90 15.54
N ASP A 145 -9.34 7.27 16.62
CA ASP A 145 -10.38 8.29 16.56
C ASP A 145 -9.86 9.71 16.72
N ARG A 146 -8.64 9.84 17.26
CA ARG A 146 -7.92 11.09 17.50
C ARG A 146 -6.48 10.94 17.04
N LEU A 147 -5.90 12.03 16.53
CA LEU A 147 -4.48 12.12 16.22
C LEU A 147 -3.74 12.61 17.46
N SER A 148 -2.66 11.93 17.83
CA SER A 148 -1.73 12.42 18.84
C SER A 148 -0.64 13.26 18.19
N GLU A 149 0.07 14.08 18.96
CA GLU A 149 1.18 14.91 18.45
C GLU A 149 2.24 14.07 17.71
N GLY A 150 2.55 12.85 18.19
CA GLY A 150 3.47 11.94 17.51
C GLY A 150 2.93 11.46 16.16
N MET A 151 1.65 11.11 16.09
CA MET A 151 1.01 10.70 14.85
C MET A 151 0.94 11.84 13.83
N GLU A 152 0.71 13.07 14.27
CA GLU A 152 0.71 14.24 13.39
C GLU A 152 2.08 14.46 12.76
N LYS A 153 3.17 14.30 13.53
CA LYS A 153 4.54 14.38 13.01
C LYS A 153 4.82 13.29 11.97
N GLU A 154 4.42 12.05 12.24
CA GLU A 154 4.57 10.94 11.29
C GLU A 154 3.76 11.17 10.01
N ILE A 155 2.52 11.67 10.13
CA ILE A 155 1.66 11.99 8.98
C ILE A 155 2.26 13.13 8.15
N ALA A 156 2.70 14.21 8.80
CA ALA A 156 3.34 15.34 8.12
C ALA A 156 4.62 14.91 7.38
N GLU A 157 5.42 14.02 7.99
CA GLU A 157 6.61 13.46 7.35
C GLU A 157 6.25 12.56 6.17
N ALA A 158 5.23 11.70 6.31
CA ALA A 158 4.75 10.86 5.20
C ALA A 158 4.27 11.71 4.02
N GLU A 159 3.54 12.79 4.29
CA GLU A 159 3.11 13.75 3.29
C GLU A 159 4.30 14.46 2.62
N ARG A 160 5.31 14.87 3.40
CA ARG A 160 6.56 15.47 2.90
C ARG A 160 7.34 14.52 1.98
N LEU A 161 7.34 13.22 2.29
CA LEU A 161 7.98 12.16 1.51
C LEU A 161 7.14 11.72 0.29
N GLY A 162 5.93 12.25 0.12
CA GLY A 162 5.02 11.88 -0.96
C GLY A 162 4.39 10.49 -0.80
N LEU A 163 4.39 9.94 0.42
CA LEU A 163 3.78 8.65 0.73
C LEU A 163 2.25 8.78 0.76
N ARG A 164 1.57 7.69 0.41
CA ARG A 164 0.11 7.65 0.54
C ARG A 164 -0.29 7.51 2.00
N VAL A 165 -1.02 8.49 2.52
CA VAL A 165 -1.60 8.44 3.88
C VAL A 165 -3.06 7.98 3.83
N LYS A 166 -3.41 6.94 4.59
CA LYS A 166 -4.80 6.49 4.79
C LYS A 166 -5.19 6.60 6.25
N ARG A 167 -6.43 7.01 6.53
CA ARG A 167 -6.94 7.19 7.89
C ARG A 167 -8.08 6.21 8.18
N PHE A 168 -8.03 5.58 9.35
CA PHE A 168 -9.01 4.59 9.80
C PHE A 168 -9.43 4.89 11.25
N ASN A 169 -10.67 4.56 11.59
CA ASN A 169 -11.11 4.56 12.99
C ASN A 169 -10.56 3.34 13.76
N LEU A 170 -10.88 3.23 15.06
CA LEU A 170 -10.46 2.11 15.92
C LEU A 170 -10.94 0.73 15.43
N ARG A 171 -11.92 0.68 14.52
CA ARG A 171 -12.51 -0.54 13.94
C ARG A 171 -12.00 -0.82 12.52
N CYS A 172 -10.88 -0.20 12.10
CA CYS A 172 -10.31 -0.31 10.76
C CYS A 172 -11.24 0.16 9.63
N GLN A 173 -12.25 0.99 9.94
CA GLN A 173 -13.14 1.55 8.91
C GLN A 173 -12.50 2.83 8.34
N PRO A 174 -12.42 2.98 7.01
CA PRO A 174 -11.86 4.17 6.39
C PRO A 174 -12.60 5.43 6.85
N ARG A 175 -11.84 6.45 7.27
CA ARG A 175 -12.38 7.80 7.45
C ARG A 175 -12.23 8.52 6.11
N GLY A 176 -13.35 8.91 5.50
CA GLY A 176 -13.36 9.63 4.23
C GLY A 176 -12.53 10.91 4.31
N VAL A 177 -11.90 11.30 3.20
CA VAL A 177 -11.24 12.60 3.08
C VAL A 177 -12.34 13.66 2.95
N GLY A 178 -12.62 14.38 4.05
CA GLY A 178 -13.38 15.64 4.06
C GLY A 178 -14.83 15.59 4.56
N ALA A 179 -15.06 16.22 5.73
CA ALA A 179 -16.26 16.97 6.10
C ALA A 179 -15.87 17.89 7.29
N GLY A 180 -15.35 19.09 7.01
CA GLY A 180 -16.00 20.38 7.36
C GLY A 180 -15.29 21.03 8.56
N ASP A 181 -14.35 21.95 8.35
CA ASP A 181 -14.64 23.40 8.34
C ASP A 181 -16.09 23.76 7.99
N ALA A 182 -16.88 23.95 9.05
CA ALA A 182 -18.09 24.76 9.10
C ALA A 182 -18.23 25.33 10.51
#